data_AF-A0A7C0Y328-F1
#
_entry.id   AF-A0A7C0Y328-F1
#
_cell.length_a   1.000
_cell.length_b   1.000
_cell.length_c   1.000
_cell.angle_alpha   90.00
_cell.angle_beta   90.00
_cell.angle_gamma   90.00
#
_symmetry.space_group_name_H-M   'P 1'
#
loop_
_entity.id
_entity.type
_entity.pdbx_description
1 polymer ?
#
loop_
_entity_poly.entity_id
_entity_poly.type
_entity_poly.pdbx_seq_one_letter_code
_entity_poly.pdbx_strand_id
1 'polypeptide(L)'
;MGKKRTRQRKCFLFYFTCILMIFFFESCALKKEYPKLPQENIELIQAKKFMIHGNYKAALEKNQKILRTYPEIKDEALFQIGLIYAHPKNPDKNYEKSLKYFQEIIKKFPKSHLKNQAKIWILVLQDIIKKDKKIKEQNEKIKILMQKIFKLEKESKIKDEKIKDLKKQIEKLKEIDLTIEEKKRKSLP
;
A
#
# COMPACT_ATOMS: atom_id res chain seq x y z
N MET A 1 -43.14 -7.96 -76.89
CA MET A 1 -42.94 -6.55 -76.47
C MET A 1 -43.49 -6.34 -75.06
N GLY A 2 -42.63 -5.90 -74.14
CA GLY A 2 -42.91 -5.90 -72.71
C GLY A 2 -43.60 -4.64 -72.17
N LYS A 3 -44.53 -4.83 -71.23
CA LYS A 3 -44.98 -3.80 -70.27
C LYS A 3 -45.28 -4.45 -68.90
N LYS A 4 -44.23 -4.90 -68.20
CA LYS A 4 -44.27 -5.33 -66.79
C LYS A 4 -43.37 -4.49 -65.86
N ARG A 5 -42.93 -3.29 -66.27
CA ARG A 5 -41.92 -2.48 -65.56
C ARG A 5 -42.44 -1.24 -64.79
N THR A 6 -43.72 -0.88 -64.86
CA THR A 6 -44.21 0.41 -64.31
C THR A 6 -44.85 0.32 -62.91
N ARG A 7 -45.39 -0.84 -62.49
CA ARG A 7 -46.07 -0.98 -61.18
C ARG A 7 -45.10 -1.17 -60.01
N GLN A 8 -44.00 -1.91 -60.20
CA GLN A 8 -42.98 -2.11 -59.16
C GLN A 8 -42.17 -0.84 -58.84
N ARG A 9 -41.95 0.04 -59.83
CA ARG A 9 -41.23 1.32 -59.64
C ARG A 9 -42.02 2.31 -58.76
N LYS A 10 -43.35 2.33 -58.87
CA LYS A 10 -44.20 3.19 -58.04
C LYS A 10 -44.23 2.75 -56.58
N CYS A 11 -44.27 1.44 -56.30
CA CYS A 11 -44.13 0.92 -54.94
C CYS A 11 -42.72 1.23 -54.37
N PHE A 12 -41.66 1.00 -55.14
CA PHE A 12 -40.29 1.34 -54.69
C PHE A 12 -40.12 2.83 -54.40
N LEU A 13 -40.65 3.71 -55.25
CA LEU A 13 -40.64 5.16 -55.03
C LEU A 13 -41.45 5.55 -53.77
N PHE A 14 -42.61 4.94 -53.54
CA PHE A 14 -43.42 5.17 -52.34
C PHE A 14 -42.71 4.72 -51.06
N TYR A 15 -42.08 3.53 -51.07
CA TYR A 15 -41.26 3.07 -49.95
C TYR A 15 -40.04 3.96 -49.72
N PHE A 16 -39.39 4.44 -50.78
CA PHE A 16 -38.25 5.36 -50.68
C PHE A 16 -38.66 6.71 -50.09
N THR A 17 -39.82 7.25 -50.46
CA THR A 17 -40.36 8.47 -49.84
C THR A 17 -40.77 8.26 -48.38
N CYS A 18 -41.30 7.10 -48.01
CA CYS A 18 -41.62 6.80 -46.61
C CYS A 18 -40.34 6.65 -45.76
N ILE A 19 -39.27 6.05 -46.30
CA ILE A 19 -37.98 5.92 -45.62
C ILE A 19 -37.33 7.30 -45.43
N LEU A 20 -37.37 8.18 -46.45
CA LEU A 20 -36.87 9.55 -46.32
C LEU A 20 -37.67 10.36 -45.29
N MET A 21 -38.99 10.17 -45.20
CA MET A 21 -39.82 10.80 -44.16
C MET A 21 -39.44 10.31 -42.75
N ILE A 22 -39.07 9.03 -42.57
CA ILE A 22 -38.58 8.50 -41.29
C ILE A 22 -37.25 9.16 -40.89
N PHE A 23 -36.33 9.40 -41.84
CA PHE A 23 -35.07 10.11 -41.57
C PHE A 23 -35.24 11.61 -41.26
N PHE A 24 -36.33 12.25 -41.71
CA PHE A 24 -36.61 13.66 -41.41
C PHE A 24 -37.26 13.90 -40.03
N PHE A 25 -37.75 12.85 -39.35
CA PHE A 25 -38.34 12.95 -38.01
C PHE A 25 -37.37 12.70 -36.85
N GLU A 26 -36.09 12.36 -37.11
CA GLU A 26 -35.06 12.20 -36.07
C GLU A 26 -34.28 13.50 -35.75
N SER A 27 -34.89 14.67 -35.95
CA SER A 27 -34.31 15.94 -35.49
C SER A 27 -35.20 16.69 -34.50
N CYS A 28 -35.71 15.94 -33.53
CA CYS A 28 -35.83 16.47 -32.18
C CYS A 28 -35.05 15.54 -31.25
N ALA A 29 -33.73 15.66 -31.29
CA ALA A 29 -32.88 15.13 -30.25
C ALA A 29 -33.27 15.85 -28.96
N LEU A 30 -34.20 15.26 -28.20
CA LEU A 30 -34.37 15.54 -26.78
C LEU A 30 -33.03 15.21 -26.14
N LYS A 31 -32.15 16.21 -26.11
CA LYS A 31 -30.88 16.18 -25.42
C LYS A 31 -31.27 15.97 -23.96
N LYS A 32 -31.24 14.72 -23.50
CA LYS A 32 -31.37 14.41 -22.07
C LYS A 32 -30.22 15.15 -21.40
N GLU A 33 -30.52 16.35 -20.91
CA GLU A 33 -29.60 17.15 -20.14
C GLU A 33 -29.51 16.47 -18.77
N TYR A 34 -28.57 15.54 -18.67
CA TYR A 34 -28.24 14.94 -17.38
C TYR A 34 -27.89 16.09 -16.44
N PRO A 35 -28.46 16.14 -15.22
CA PRO A 35 -28.11 17.19 -14.28
C PRO A 35 -26.60 17.16 -14.07
N LYS A 36 -25.95 18.30 -14.37
CA LYS A 36 -24.51 18.45 -14.13
C LYS A 36 -24.26 18.19 -12.66
N LEU A 37 -23.33 17.27 -12.37
CA LEU A 37 -22.95 16.97 -11.00
C LEU A 37 -22.50 18.27 -10.31
N PRO A 38 -22.89 18.53 -9.04
CA PRO A 38 -22.42 19.69 -8.31
C PRO A 38 -20.89 19.80 -8.33
N GLN A 39 -20.37 21.02 -8.41
CA GLN A 39 -18.94 21.26 -8.62
C GLN A 39 -18.09 20.64 -7.52
N GLU A 40 -18.56 20.70 -6.27
CA GLU A 40 -17.94 20.11 -5.10
C GLU A 40 -17.77 18.59 -5.22
N ASN A 41 -18.75 17.89 -5.81
CA ASN A 41 -18.70 16.45 -6.06
C ASN A 41 -17.70 16.11 -7.17
N ILE A 42 -17.59 16.95 -8.20
CA ILE A 42 -16.58 16.80 -9.24
C ILE A 42 -15.18 16.93 -8.63
N GLU A 43 -14.96 17.90 -7.74
CA GLU A 43 -13.68 18.09 -7.07
C GLU A 43 -13.30 16.90 -6.17
N LEU A 44 -14.26 16.34 -5.42
CA LEU A 44 -14.06 15.12 -4.62
C LEU A 44 -13.69 13.91 -5.49
N ILE A 45 -14.36 13.73 -6.63
CA ILE A 45 -14.07 12.64 -7.58
C ILE A 45 -12.66 12.81 -8.15
N GLN A 46 -12.25 14.04 -8.49
CA GLN A 46 -10.90 14.32 -8.96
C GLN A 46 -9.85 14.01 -7.90
N ALA A 47 -10.08 14.40 -6.65
CA ALA A 47 -9.16 14.10 -5.56
C ALA A 47 -8.99 12.58 -5.37
N LYS A 48 -10.11 11.83 -5.40
CA LYS A 48 -10.10 10.36 -5.36
C LYS A 48 -9.35 9.76 -6.55
N LYS A 49 -9.53 10.29 -7.77
CA LYS A 49 -8.76 9.87 -8.94
C LYS A 49 -7.27 10.05 -8.73
N PHE A 50 -6.82 11.19 -8.23
CA PHE A 50 -5.39 11.39 -7.94
C PHE A 50 -4.85 10.34 -6.96
N MET A 51 -5.59 10.05 -5.89
CA MET A 51 -5.21 9.01 -4.92
C MET A 51 -5.11 7.61 -5.58
N ILE A 52 -6.08 7.24 -6.42
CA ILE A 52 -6.09 5.94 -7.14
C ILE A 52 -4.88 5.81 -8.07
N HIS A 53 -4.48 6.91 -8.72
CA HIS A 53 -3.30 6.93 -9.60
C HIS A 53 -1.98 7.11 -8.83
N GLY A 54 -2.00 7.03 -7.50
CA GLY A 54 -0.81 7.15 -6.66
C GLY A 54 -0.29 8.59 -6.49
N ASN A 55 -0.97 9.59 -7.05
CA ASN A 55 -0.63 10.99 -6.86
C ASN A 55 -1.23 11.51 -5.54
N TYR A 56 -0.68 11.03 -4.42
CA TYR A 56 -1.18 11.34 -3.07
C TYR A 56 -1.06 12.82 -2.73
N LYS A 57 -0.01 13.50 -3.20
CA LYS A 57 0.19 14.93 -2.94
C LYS A 57 -0.90 15.77 -3.61
N ALA A 58 -1.18 15.55 -4.90
CA ALA A 58 -2.28 16.23 -5.58
C ALA A 58 -3.65 15.90 -4.97
N ALA A 59 -3.85 14.64 -4.56
CA ALA A 59 -5.07 14.24 -3.85
C ALA A 59 -5.26 14.99 -2.52
N LEU A 60 -4.18 15.18 -1.75
CA LEU A 60 -4.20 15.94 -0.51
C LEU A 60 -4.47 17.42 -0.75
N GLU A 61 -3.75 18.05 -1.67
CA GLU A 61 -3.93 19.48 -2.01
C GLU A 61 -5.37 19.76 -2.45
N LYS A 62 -5.93 18.87 -3.29
CA LYS A 62 -7.31 18.97 -3.74
C LYS A 62 -8.31 18.83 -2.59
N ASN A 63 -8.15 17.85 -1.70
CA ASN A 63 -9.02 17.71 -0.53
C ASN A 63 -8.86 18.87 0.47
N GLN A 64 -7.66 19.42 0.64
CA GLN A 64 -7.44 20.61 1.48
C GLN A 64 -8.14 21.85 0.92
N LYS A 65 -8.17 22.00 -0.41
CA LYS A 65 -8.97 23.04 -1.07
C LYS A 65 -10.45 22.83 -0.78
N ILE A 66 -10.96 21.61 -0.94
CA ILE A 66 -12.36 21.27 -0.66
C ILE A 66 -12.76 21.63 0.78
N LEU A 67 -11.92 21.30 1.78
CA LEU A 67 -12.17 21.66 3.18
C LEU A 67 -12.35 23.17 3.42
N ARG A 68 -11.69 24.01 2.62
CA ARG A 68 -11.77 25.47 2.72
C ARG A 68 -12.98 26.02 1.95
N THR A 69 -13.31 25.41 0.82
CA THR A 69 -14.27 25.96 -0.15
C THR A 69 -15.70 25.45 0.04
N TYR A 70 -15.89 24.18 0.43
CA TYR A 70 -17.22 23.55 0.44
C TYR A 70 -17.55 23.00 1.85
N PRO A 71 -18.25 23.78 2.70
CA PRO A 71 -18.59 23.38 4.06
C PRO A 71 -19.43 22.09 4.16
N GLU A 72 -20.33 21.88 3.19
CA GLU A 72 -21.30 20.78 3.19
C GLU A 72 -20.67 19.38 3.04
N ILE A 73 -19.51 19.30 2.40
CA ILE A 73 -18.80 18.04 2.11
C ILE A 73 -17.46 17.93 2.87
N LYS A 74 -17.32 18.70 3.96
CA LYS A 74 -16.09 18.68 4.77
C LYS A 74 -15.81 17.30 5.36
N ASP A 75 -16.83 16.58 5.79
CA ASP A 75 -16.69 15.22 6.31
C ASP A 75 -16.14 14.24 5.25
N GLU A 76 -16.62 14.32 4.01
CA GLU A 76 -16.10 13.54 2.88
C GLU A 76 -14.64 13.87 2.56
N ALA A 77 -14.27 15.15 2.55
CA ALA A 77 -12.88 15.56 2.32
C ALA A 77 -11.95 15.15 3.47
N LEU A 78 -12.39 15.27 4.74
CA LEU A 78 -11.65 14.75 5.90
C LEU A 78 -11.45 13.24 5.78
N PHE A 79 -12.47 12.52 5.33
CA PHE A 79 -12.41 11.07 5.16
C PHE A 79 -11.40 10.67 4.08
N GLN A 80 -11.43 11.33 2.91
CA GLN A 80 -10.44 11.10 1.87
C GLN A 80 -9.01 11.41 2.34
N ILE A 81 -8.79 12.50 3.09
CA ILE A 81 -7.47 12.81 3.67
C ILE A 81 -7.02 11.72 4.64
N GLY A 82 -7.93 11.24 5.49
CA GLY A 82 -7.70 10.10 6.37
C GLY A 82 -7.22 8.88 5.59
N LEU A 83 -7.91 8.53 4.50
CA LEU A 83 -7.52 7.42 3.62
C LEU A 83 -6.15 7.62 2.96
N ILE A 84 -5.85 8.83 2.49
CA ILE A 84 -4.55 9.13 1.85
C ILE A 84 -3.40 8.92 2.84
N TYR A 85 -3.54 9.39 4.08
CA TYR A 85 -2.52 9.17 5.11
C TYR A 85 -2.44 7.72 5.59
N ALA A 86 -3.53 6.94 5.49
CA ALA A 86 -3.54 5.51 5.80
C ALA A 86 -2.98 4.64 4.67
N HIS A 87 -2.78 5.20 3.47
CA HIS A 87 -2.50 4.38 2.29
C HIS A 87 -1.08 3.77 2.34
N PRO A 88 -0.91 2.43 2.30
CA PRO A 88 0.40 1.79 2.47
C PRO A 88 1.48 2.21 1.44
N LYS A 89 1.04 2.46 0.19
CA LYS A 89 1.89 2.91 -0.91
C LYS A 89 2.19 4.42 -0.91
N ASN A 90 1.55 5.20 -0.03
CA ASN A 90 1.90 6.61 0.12
C ASN A 90 3.25 6.72 0.83
N PRO A 91 4.29 7.33 0.21
CA PRO A 91 5.59 7.51 0.88
C PRO A 91 5.45 8.38 2.13
N ASP A 92 4.52 9.32 2.13
CA ASP A 92 4.23 10.22 3.25
C ASP A 92 3.12 9.66 4.17
N LYS A 93 2.86 8.34 4.13
CA LYS A 93 1.85 7.73 5.00
C LYS A 93 2.14 8.03 6.46
N ASN A 94 1.09 8.31 7.20
CA ASN A 94 1.18 8.64 8.61
C ASN A 94 -0.12 8.23 9.30
N TYR A 95 -0.09 7.04 9.92
CA TYR A 95 -1.26 6.46 10.57
C TYR A 95 -1.80 7.33 11.72
N GLU A 96 -0.94 8.05 12.43
CA GLU A 96 -1.37 8.96 13.50
C GLU A 96 -2.10 10.19 12.95
N LYS A 97 -1.62 10.78 11.84
CA LYS A 97 -2.34 11.85 11.14
C LYS A 97 -3.68 11.35 10.62
N SER A 98 -3.69 10.19 9.97
CA SER A 98 -4.91 9.55 9.48
C SER A 98 -5.94 9.36 10.59
N LEU A 99 -5.51 8.83 11.74
CA LEU A 99 -6.33 8.62 12.93
C LEU A 99 -6.99 9.93 13.39
N LYS A 100 -6.22 11.03 13.44
CA LYS A 100 -6.74 12.36 13.85
C LYS A 100 -7.85 12.86 12.92
N TYR A 101 -7.71 12.68 11.61
CA TYR A 101 -8.75 13.08 10.65
C TYR A 101 -10.05 12.28 10.83
N PHE A 102 -9.96 10.96 11.04
CA PHE A 102 -11.15 10.15 11.33
C PHE A 102 -11.79 10.53 12.67
N GLN A 103 -11.00 10.81 13.70
CA GLN A 103 -11.52 11.31 14.99
C GLN A 103 -12.23 12.66 14.84
N GLU A 104 -11.71 13.53 13.98
CA GLU A 104 -12.32 14.83 13.68
C GLU A 104 -13.71 14.68 13.06
N ILE A 105 -13.93 13.69 12.19
CA ILE A 105 -15.26 13.37 11.63
C ILE A 105 -16.24 13.02 12.76
N ILE A 106 -15.84 12.16 13.70
CA ILE A 106 -16.70 11.76 14.82
C ILE A 106 -17.06 12.95 15.70
N LYS A 107 -16.09 13.85 15.94
CA LYS A 107 -16.24 15.00 16.83
C LYS A 107 -17.05 16.13 16.21
N LYS A 108 -16.71 16.52 14.97
CA LYS A 108 -17.28 17.71 14.31
C LYS A 108 -18.51 17.39 13.46
N PHE A 109 -18.65 16.15 12.98
CA PHE A 109 -19.72 15.73 12.08
C PHE A 109 -20.47 14.50 12.65
N PRO A 110 -21.08 14.59 13.84
CA PRO A 110 -21.68 13.44 14.52
C PRO A 110 -22.90 12.84 13.81
N LYS A 111 -23.46 13.53 12.81
CA LYS A 111 -24.55 13.07 11.92
C LYS A 111 -24.07 12.62 10.53
N SER A 112 -22.76 12.68 10.25
CA SER A 112 -22.20 12.25 8.97
C SER A 112 -22.52 10.78 8.70
N HIS A 113 -22.86 10.47 7.46
CA HIS A 113 -23.02 9.09 6.99
C HIS A 113 -21.71 8.28 7.07
N LEU A 114 -20.55 8.96 7.12
CA LEU A 114 -19.22 8.34 7.23
C LEU A 114 -18.82 8.01 8.67
N LYS A 115 -19.60 8.42 9.68
CA LYS A 115 -19.25 8.25 11.10
C LYS A 115 -18.90 6.81 11.46
N ASN A 116 -19.70 5.84 11.01
CA ASN A 116 -19.46 4.44 11.33
C ASN A 116 -18.22 3.90 10.61
N GLN A 117 -17.99 4.32 9.36
CA GLN A 117 -16.77 3.96 8.62
C GLN A 117 -15.53 4.57 9.28
N ALA A 118 -15.60 5.83 9.73
CA ALA A 118 -14.52 6.48 10.45
C ALA A 118 -14.19 5.77 11.78
N LYS A 119 -15.20 5.28 12.52
CA LYS A 119 -14.97 4.45 13.71
C LYS A 119 -14.21 3.15 13.40
N ILE A 120 -14.57 2.48 12.30
CA ILE A 120 -13.86 1.26 11.87
C ILE A 120 -12.41 1.59 11.54
N TRP A 121 -12.16 2.66 10.77
CA TRP A 121 -10.80 3.12 10.48
C TRP A 121 -10.01 3.45 11.73
N ILE A 122 -10.61 4.10 12.73
CA ILE A 122 -9.99 4.38 14.03
C ILE A 122 -9.51 3.07 14.69
N LEU A 123 -10.37 2.06 14.77
CA LEU A 123 -10.02 0.76 15.38
C LEU A 123 -8.89 0.07 14.63
N VAL A 124 -8.96 0.04 13.29
CA VAL A 124 -7.93 -0.56 12.44
C VAL A 124 -6.59 0.17 12.59
N LEU A 125 -6.60 1.50 12.55
CA LEU A 125 -5.38 2.31 12.68
C LEU A 125 -4.76 2.20 14.06
N GLN A 126 -5.55 2.11 15.13
CA GLN A 126 -5.04 1.89 16.48
C GLN A 126 -4.28 0.56 16.58
N ASP A 127 -4.82 -0.52 15.99
CA ASP A 127 -4.15 -1.82 15.94
C ASP A 127 -2.86 -1.78 15.11
N ILE A 128 -2.91 -1.13 13.93
CA ILE A 128 -1.72 -0.95 13.08
C ILE A 128 -0.63 -0.18 13.82
N ILE A 129 -0.95 0.96 14.45
CA ILE A 129 0.01 1.77 15.20
C ILE A 129 0.63 0.96 16.35
N LYS A 130 -0.19 0.19 17.08
CA LYS A 130 0.28 -0.67 18.16
C LYS A 130 1.23 -1.75 17.65
N LYS A 131 0.89 -2.40 16.53
CA LYS A 131 1.73 -3.43 15.89
C LYS A 131 3.03 -2.84 15.35
N ASP A 132 2.99 -1.69 14.68
CA ASP A 132 4.18 -0.99 14.19
C ASP A 132 5.14 -0.62 15.32
N LYS A 133 4.61 -0.14 16.46
CA LYS A 133 5.43 0.12 17.65
C LYS A 133 6.11 -1.15 18.15
N LYS A 134 5.36 -2.26 18.24
CA LYS A 134 5.91 -3.56 18.67
C LYS A 134 6.97 -4.09 17.71
N ILE A 135 6.77 -3.94 16.39
CA ILE A 135 7.76 -4.32 15.37
C ILE A 135 9.04 -3.51 15.55
N LYS A 136 8.94 -2.19 15.77
CA LYS A 136 10.12 -1.33 16.03
C LYS A 136 10.88 -1.78 17.28
N GLU A 137 10.17 -2.01 18.38
CA GLU A 137 10.79 -2.51 19.62
C GLU A 137 11.48 -3.87 19.43
N GLN A 138 10.86 -4.79 18.68
CA GLN A 138 11.44 -6.09 18.37
C GLN A 138 12.66 -5.97 17.46
N ASN A 139 12.64 -5.10 16.46
CA ASN A 139 13.77 -4.87 15.56
C ASN A 139 14.99 -4.31 16.30
N GLU A 140 14.79 -3.41 17.26
CA GLU A 140 15.90 -2.94 18.12
C GLU A 140 16.46 -4.06 18.99
N LYS A 141 15.60 -4.92 19.56
CA LYS A 141 16.05 -6.11 20.31
C LYS A 141 16.84 -7.07 19.43
N ILE A 142 16.37 -7.35 18.21
CA ILE A 142 17.06 -8.19 17.23
C ILE A 142 18.45 -7.61 16.94
N LYS A 143 18.54 -6.31 16.68
CA LYS A 143 19.81 -5.62 16.43
C LYS A 143 20.81 -5.79 17.58
N ILE A 144 20.36 -5.61 18.83
CA ILE A 144 21.21 -5.79 20.02
C ILE A 144 21.66 -7.26 20.15
N LEU A 145 20.75 -8.20 19.93
CA LEU A 145 21.06 -9.64 20.01
C LEU A 145 22.06 -10.05 18.92
N MET A 146 21.92 -9.54 17.69
CA MET A 146 22.87 -9.79 16.60
C MET A 146 24.28 -9.30 16.95
N GLN A 147 24.41 -8.12 17.57
CA GLN A 147 25.71 -7.62 18.04
C GLN A 147 26.33 -8.52 19.11
N LYS A 148 25.52 -9.05 20.04
CA LYS A 148 25.98 -9.99 21.07
C LYS A 148 26.44 -11.31 20.46
N ILE A 149 25.67 -11.87 19.53
CA ILE A 149 26.04 -13.09 18.80
C ILE A 149 27.37 -12.90 18.09
N PHE A 150 27.54 -11.80 17.36
CA PHE A 150 28.81 -11.49 16.67
C PHE A 150 30.01 -11.44 17.62
N LYS A 151 29.85 -10.87 18.82
CA LYS A 151 30.92 -10.84 19.84
C LYS A 151 31.24 -12.25 20.35
N LEU A 152 30.22 -13.02 20.69
CA LEU A 152 30.39 -14.39 21.18
C LEU A 152 31.02 -15.30 20.12
N GLU A 153 30.67 -15.14 18.84
CA GLU A 153 31.28 -15.87 17.73
C GLU A 153 32.77 -15.58 17.60
N LYS A 154 33.20 -14.32 17.76
CA LYS A 154 34.62 -13.96 17.80
C LYS A 154 35.34 -14.60 18.98
N GLU A 155 34.75 -14.55 20.16
CA GLU A 155 35.33 -15.15 21.36
C GLU A 155 35.45 -16.68 21.23
N SER A 156 34.46 -17.35 20.62
CA SER A 156 34.51 -18.78 20.33
C SER A 156 35.66 -19.11 19.39
N LYS A 157 35.81 -18.38 18.28
CA LYS A 157 36.91 -18.59 17.32
C LYS A 157 38.28 -18.49 17.97
N ILE A 158 38.50 -17.47 18.81
CA ILE A 158 39.76 -17.28 19.54
C ILE A 158 40.00 -18.46 20.50
N LYS A 159 38.95 -18.93 21.19
CA LYS A 159 39.06 -20.10 22.07
C LYS A 159 39.38 -21.37 21.28
N ASP A 160 38.76 -21.57 20.12
CA ASP A 160 39.01 -22.73 19.25
C ASP A 160 40.45 -22.76 18.73
N GLU A 161 41.01 -21.61 18.36
CA GLU A 161 42.42 -21.47 17.98
C GLU A 161 43.37 -21.84 19.15
N LYS A 162 43.11 -21.32 20.35
CA LYS A 162 43.89 -21.67 21.55
C LYS A 162 43.81 -23.16 21.88
N ILE A 163 42.63 -23.77 21.77
CA ILE A 163 42.45 -25.21 21.98
C ILE A 163 43.28 -26.00 20.97
N LYS A 164 43.31 -25.57 19.70
CA LYS A 164 44.11 -26.21 18.65
C LYS A 164 45.61 -26.14 18.96
N ASP A 165 46.09 -24.99 19.42
CA ASP A 165 47.51 -24.82 19.76
C ASP A 165 47.92 -25.60 21.02
N LEU A 166 47.08 -25.59 22.06
CA LEU A 166 47.31 -26.40 23.26
C LEU A 166 47.33 -27.91 22.92
N LYS A 167 46.44 -28.38 22.04
CA LYS A 167 46.46 -29.77 21.56
C LYS A 167 47.80 -30.14 20.91
N LYS A 168 48.32 -29.28 20.03
CA LYS A 168 49.64 -29.50 19.40
C LYS A 168 50.78 -29.52 20.43
N GLN A 169 50.73 -28.67 21.45
CA GLN A 169 51.73 -28.66 22.52
C GLN A 169 51.70 -29.96 23.33
N ILE A 170 50.51 -30.45 23.68
CA ILE A 170 50.32 -31.73 24.38
C ILE A 170 50.87 -32.88 23.54
N GLU A 171 50.63 -32.89 22.24
CA GLU A 171 51.11 -33.94 21.33
C GLU A 171 52.65 -33.97 21.26
N LYS A 172 53.30 -32.81 21.13
CA LYS A 172 54.77 -32.69 21.20
C LYS A 172 55.33 -33.18 22.53
N LEU A 173 54.69 -32.84 23.65
CA LEU A 173 55.14 -33.29 24.97
C LEU A 173 55.05 -34.82 25.10
N LYS A 174 53.97 -35.43 24.58
CA LYS A 174 53.83 -36.90 24.55
C LYS A 174 54.93 -37.58 23.73
N GLU A 175 55.28 -37.03 22.57
CA GLU A 175 56.39 -37.55 21.76
C GLU A 175 57.72 -37.48 22.53
N ILE A 176 57.98 -36.36 23.21
CA ILE A 176 59.18 -36.20 24.04
C ILE A 176 59.21 -37.24 25.16
N ASP A 177 58.12 -37.42 25.89
CA ASP A 177 58.02 -38.41 26.98
C ASP A 177 58.29 -39.83 26.48
N LEU A 178 57.71 -40.23 25.35
CA LEU A 178 57.96 -41.53 24.71
C LEU A 178 59.45 -41.71 24.37
N THR A 179 60.09 -40.71 23.76
CA THR A 179 61.52 -40.81 23.42
C THR A 179 62.43 -40.90 24.65
N ILE A 180 62.09 -40.21 25.74
CA ILE A 180 62.83 -40.29 27.01
C ILE A 180 62.70 -41.69 27.60
N GLU A 181 61.49 -42.27 27.57
CA GLU A 181 61.24 -43.61 28.10
C GLU A 181 61.96 -44.70 27.29
N GLU A 182 61.96 -44.61 25.96
CA GLU A 182 62.73 -45.50 25.10
C GLU A 182 64.24 -45.44 25.38
N LYS A 183 64.78 -44.23 25.56
CA LYS A 183 66.19 -44.04 25.91
C LYS A 183 66.51 -44.67 27.26
N LYS A 184 65.65 -44.50 28.27
CA LYS A 184 65.82 -45.14 29.59
C LYS A 184 65.84 -46.66 29.49
N ARG A 185 64.95 -47.27 28.69
CA ARG A 185 64.93 -48.73 28.48
C ARG A 185 66.21 -49.25 27.82
N LYS A 186 66.79 -48.50 26.87
CA LYS A 186 68.05 -48.86 26.19
C LYS A 186 69.29 -48.67 27.05
N SER A 187 69.22 -47.83 28.09
CA SER A 187 70.33 -47.55 29.02
C SER A 187 70.37 -48.45 30.25
N LEU A 188 69.37 -49.32 30.44
CA LEU A 188 69.36 -50.32 31.50
C LEU A 188 70.20 -51.54 31.04
N PRO A 189 71.15 -52.00 31.87
CA PRO A 189 72.02 -53.14 31.56
C PRO A 189 71.28 -54.48 31.52
#